data_AF-A0A6J6LA45-F1
#
_entry.id   AF-A0A6J6LA45-F1
#
_cell.length_a   1.000
_cell.length_b   1.000
_cell.length_c   1.000
_cell.angle_alpha   90.00
_cell.angle_beta   90.00
_cell.angle_gamma   90.00
#
_symmetry.space_group_name_H-M   'P 1'
#
loop_
_entity.id
_entity.type
_entity.pdbx_description
1 polymer ?
#
loop_
_entity_poly.entity_id
_entity_poly.type
_entity_poly.pdbx_seq_one_letter_code
_entity_poly.pdbx_strand_id
1 'polypeptide(L)'
;MSISLSLTPQNPTVRSRAASAIEMAAASASVSYALVLPGKQLAAALLTGTIDHQWMPHIAHFVDEQSSQMIIRVVRDVAASANVEPKKVWRNARKLADEVESANPRWKKTA
;
A
#
# COMPACT_ATOMS: atom_id res chain seq x y z
N MET A 1 -20.19 36.02 -14.37
CA MET A 1 -19.76 35.48 -13.06
C MET A 1 -18.41 34.83 -13.27
N SER A 2 -17.32 35.51 -12.91
CA SER A 2 -15.94 35.05 -13.12
C SER A 2 -15.42 34.48 -11.81
N ILE A 3 -15.06 33.20 -11.79
CA ILE A 3 -14.45 32.57 -10.61
C ILE A 3 -12.93 32.65 -10.81
N SER A 4 -12.29 33.60 -10.13
CA SER A 4 -10.84 33.67 -10.03
C SER A 4 -10.37 32.65 -9.00
N LEU A 5 -9.71 31.59 -9.45
CA LEU A 5 -9.04 30.61 -8.60
C LEU A 5 -7.64 31.13 -8.27
N SER A 6 -7.49 31.78 -7.11
CA SER A 6 -6.19 32.17 -6.58
C SER A 6 -5.47 30.92 -6.06
N LEU A 7 -4.64 30.29 -6.90
CA LEU A 7 -3.69 29.28 -6.46
C LEU A 7 -2.45 30.00 -5.92
N THR A 8 -2.34 30.10 -4.61
CA THR A 8 -1.06 30.42 -3.97
C THR A 8 -0.09 29.26 -4.21
N PRO A 9 1.11 29.49 -4.74
CA PRO A 9 2.12 28.44 -4.84
C PRO A 9 2.69 28.18 -3.44
N GLN A 10 2.20 27.12 -2.80
CA GLN A 10 2.80 26.58 -1.57
C GLN A 10 4.16 25.97 -1.96
N ASN A 11 5.21 26.70 -1.62
CA ASN A 11 6.62 26.42 -1.78
C ASN A 11 6.99 24.93 -1.50
N PRO A 12 7.36 24.13 -2.52
CA PRO A 12 7.86 22.78 -2.31
C PRO A 12 9.39 22.84 -2.13
N THR A 13 9.85 23.01 -0.89
CA THR A 13 11.27 22.84 -0.58
C THR A 13 11.65 21.36 -0.67
N VAL A 14 12.34 21.03 -1.76
CA VAL A 14 13.48 20.12 -1.81
C VAL A 14 13.28 18.72 -1.21
N ARG A 15 12.52 17.86 -1.92
CA ARG A 15 12.95 16.45 -2.13
C ARG A 15 12.35 15.92 -3.44
N SER A 16 13.18 15.93 -4.46
CA SER A 16 13.05 15.34 -5.80
C SER A 16 11.96 14.27 -6.02
N ARG A 17 10.91 14.64 -6.76
CA ARG A 17 10.49 14.07 -8.08
C ARG A 17 10.46 12.55 -8.34
N ALA A 18 10.35 11.71 -7.31
CA ALA A 18 9.94 10.31 -7.46
C ALA A 18 8.93 9.99 -6.36
N ALA A 19 7.64 9.97 -6.69
CA ALA A 19 6.65 9.38 -5.80
C ALA A 19 7.13 7.97 -5.44
N SER A 20 7.25 7.67 -4.15
CA SER A 20 7.69 6.35 -3.71
C SER A 20 6.71 5.28 -4.21
N ALA A 21 7.20 4.06 -4.44
CA ALA A 21 6.36 2.94 -4.89
C ALA A 21 5.10 2.76 -4.02
N ILE A 22 5.29 3.02 -2.73
CA ILE A 22 4.29 2.93 -1.67
C ILE A 22 3.22 4.01 -1.87
N GLU A 23 3.60 5.25 -2.19
CA GLU A 23 2.65 6.33 -2.47
C GLU A 23 1.84 6.05 -3.74
N MET A 24 2.47 5.47 -4.76
CA MET A 24 1.75 5.09 -5.98
C MET A 24 0.77 3.94 -5.75
N ALA A 25 1.16 2.93 -4.95
CA ALA A 25 0.27 1.82 -4.59
C ALA A 25 -0.88 2.26 -3.67
N ALA A 26 -0.62 3.18 -2.73
CA ALA A 26 -1.63 3.78 -1.88
C ALA A 26 -2.66 4.59 -2.71
N ALA A 27 -2.19 5.39 -3.67
CA ALA A 27 -3.04 6.19 -4.53
C ALA A 27 -3.89 5.31 -5.47
N SER A 28 -3.32 4.25 -6.06
CA SER A 28 -4.06 3.34 -6.93
C SER A 28 -5.11 2.53 -6.17
N ALA A 29 -4.87 2.23 -4.89
CA ALA A 29 -5.81 1.51 -4.04
C ALA A 29 -6.97 2.37 -3.48
N SER A 30 -7.03 3.65 -3.82
CA SER A 30 -7.98 4.62 -3.24
C SER A 30 -9.09 5.08 -4.19
N VAL A 31 -9.21 4.51 -5.39
CA VAL A 31 -10.10 5.02 -6.45
C VAL A 31 -11.61 4.75 -6.25
N SER A 32 -12.05 4.24 -5.09
CA SER A 32 -13.50 4.17 -4.75
C SER A 32 -13.83 4.24 -3.26
N TYR A 33 -12.87 4.49 -2.37
CA TYR A 33 -13.13 4.61 -0.93
C TYR A 33 -12.84 6.04 -0.46
N ALA A 34 -13.68 6.56 0.45
CA ALA A 34 -13.63 7.95 0.92
C ALA A 34 -12.33 8.36 1.64
N LEU A 35 -11.41 7.42 1.87
CA LEU A 35 -10.15 7.60 2.58
C LEU A 35 -9.00 7.06 1.73
N VAL A 36 -7.92 7.84 1.62
CA VAL A 36 -6.68 7.36 0.99
C VAL A 36 -5.89 6.57 2.03
N LEU A 37 -5.61 5.28 1.79
CA LEU A 37 -4.79 4.47 2.71
C LEU A 37 -3.38 5.07 2.77
N PRO A 38 -2.91 5.59 3.93
CA PRO A 38 -1.58 6.18 4.01
C PRO A 38 -0.52 5.10 3.78
N GLY A 39 0.52 5.41 3.01
CA GLY A 39 1.62 4.47 2.76
C GLY A 39 2.29 3.91 4.02
N LYS A 40 2.32 4.71 5.10
CA LYS A 40 2.80 4.28 6.42
C LYS A 40 1.89 3.22 7.07
N GLN A 41 0.59 3.30 6.83
CA GLN A 41 -0.39 2.36 7.38
C GLN A 41 -0.34 1.02 6.63
N LEU A 42 -0.17 1.06 5.31
CA LEU A 42 0.13 -0.13 4.52
C LEU A 42 1.44 -0.80 4.97
N ALA A 43 2.50 -0.01 5.16
CA ALA A 43 3.78 -0.53 5.65
C ALA A 43 3.64 -1.15 7.05
N ALA A 44 2.94 -0.48 7.97
CA ALA A 44 2.68 -1.00 9.31
C ALA A 44 1.88 -2.32 9.27
N ALA A 45 0.84 -2.41 8.43
CA ALA A 45 0.08 -3.64 8.24
C ALA A 45 0.98 -4.77 7.72
N LEU A 46 1.82 -4.50 6.71
CA LEU A 46 2.75 -5.49 6.16
C LEU A 46 3.86 -5.90 7.16
N LEU A 47 4.26 -5.04 8.09
CA LEU A 47 5.25 -5.36 9.13
C LEU A 47 4.69 -6.15 10.30
N THR A 48 3.41 -5.92 10.63
CA THR A 48 2.74 -6.52 11.79
C THR A 48 1.89 -7.72 11.43
N GLY A 49 1.40 -7.79 10.19
CA GLY A 49 0.39 -8.75 9.76
C GLY A 49 -0.97 -8.51 10.41
N THR A 50 -1.22 -7.29 10.89
CA THR A 50 -2.48 -6.87 11.52
C THR A 50 -2.98 -5.62 10.85
N ILE A 51 -4.30 -5.51 10.70
CA ILE A 51 -4.93 -4.33 10.14
C ILE A 51 -6.18 -3.94 10.94
N ASP A 52 -6.38 -2.64 11.08
CA ASP A 52 -7.62 -2.09 11.61
C ASP A 52 -8.75 -2.30 10.59
N HIS A 53 -9.93 -2.70 11.06
CA HIS A 53 -11.09 -3.05 10.24
C HIS A 53 -11.44 -1.97 9.20
N GLN A 54 -11.25 -0.69 9.54
CA GLN A 54 -11.49 0.44 8.63
C GLN A 54 -10.65 0.39 7.34
N TRP A 55 -9.53 -0.32 7.33
CA TRP A 55 -8.61 -0.43 6.20
C TRP A 55 -8.66 -1.79 5.49
N MET A 56 -9.48 -2.75 5.95
CA MET A 56 -9.59 -4.07 5.32
C MET A 56 -9.94 -4.01 3.82
N PRO A 57 -10.88 -3.15 3.35
CA PRO A 57 -11.20 -3.08 1.92
C PRO A 57 -10.03 -2.60 1.07
N HIS A 58 -9.18 -1.73 1.62
CA HIS A 58 -7.98 -1.24 0.95
C HIS A 58 -6.91 -2.31 0.83
N ILE A 59 -6.77 -3.18 1.85
CA ILE A 59 -5.86 -4.31 1.77
C ILE A 59 -6.37 -5.36 0.81
N ALA A 60 -7.66 -5.71 0.84
CA ALA A 60 -8.26 -6.63 -0.11
C ALA A 60 -7.94 -6.19 -1.55
N HIS A 61 -8.21 -4.92 -1.86
CA HIS A 61 -7.88 -4.35 -3.15
C HIS A 61 -6.37 -4.39 -3.45
N PHE A 62 -5.50 -4.05 -2.49
CA PHE A 62 -4.05 -4.11 -2.68
C PHE A 62 -3.55 -5.54 -2.97
N VAL A 63 -4.02 -6.55 -2.23
CA VAL A 63 -3.54 -7.93 -2.39
C VAL A 63 -4.08 -8.61 -3.64
N ASP A 64 -5.22 -8.16 -4.16
CA ASP A 64 -5.88 -8.74 -5.33
C ASP A 64 -5.48 -8.05 -6.63
N GLU A 65 -5.56 -6.72 -6.68
CA GLU A 65 -5.44 -5.93 -7.92
C GLU A 65 -4.00 -5.55 -8.28
N GLN A 66 -3.09 -5.53 -7.30
CA GLN A 66 -1.71 -5.17 -7.60
C GLN A 66 -0.97 -6.28 -8.34
N SER A 67 -0.11 -5.88 -9.27
CA SER A 67 0.75 -6.82 -10.00
C SER A 67 1.76 -7.47 -9.05
N SER A 68 2.15 -8.71 -9.34
CA SER A 68 3.13 -9.44 -8.53
C SER A 68 4.45 -8.68 -8.37
N GLN A 69 4.89 -7.98 -9.43
CA GLN A 69 6.10 -7.14 -9.37
C GLN A 69 5.95 -5.96 -8.41
N MET A 70 4.77 -5.33 -8.35
CA MET A 70 4.51 -4.24 -7.42
C MET A 70 4.52 -4.75 -5.98
N ILE A 71 3.87 -5.88 -5.70
CA ILE A 71 3.83 -6.47 -4.36
C ILE A 71 5.26 -6.82 -3.90
N ILE A 72 6.07 -7.45 -4.74
CA ILE A 72 7.48 -7.76 -4.43
C ILE A 72 8.26 -6.48 -4.11
N ARG A 73 8.07 -5.42 -4.89
CA ARG A 73 8.72 -4.13 -4.66
C ARG A 73 8.31 -3.53 -3.32
N VAL A 74 7.01 -3.46 -3.02
CA VAL A 74 6.50 -2.95 -1.74
C VAL A 74 7.04 -3.77 -0.56
N VAL A 75 7.04 -5.10 -0.67
CA VAL A 75 7.58 -6.00 0.35
C VAL A 75 9.06 -5.72 0.61
N ARG A 76 9.86 -5.55 -0.45
CA ARG A 76 11.28 -5.22 -0.32
C ARG A 76 11.50 -3.84 0.29
N ASP A 77 10.74 -2.84 -0.15
CA ASP A 77 10.88 -1.47 0.34
C ASP A 77 10.47 -1.36 1.83
N VAL A 78 9.42 -2.08 2.24
CA VAL A 78 8.99 -2.21 3.65
C VAL A 78 10.04 -2.97 4.48
N ALA A 79 10.57 -4.07 3.95
CA ALA A 79 11.61 -4.85 4.62
C ALA A 79 12.89 -4.04 4.85
N ALA A 80 13.35 -3.30 3.82
CA ALA A 80 14.52 -2.44 3.90
C ALA A 80 14.33 -1.28 4.89
N SER A 81 13.16 -0.62 4.87
CA SER A 81 12.90 0.50 5.78
C SER A 81 12.80 0.10 7.26
N ALA A 82 12.40 -1.15 7.55
CA ALA A 82 12.34 -1.68 8.90
C ALA A 82 13.53 -2.56 9.30
N ASN A 83 14.54 -2.71 8.42
CA ASN A 83 15.69 -3.59 8.61
C ASN A 83 15.29 -5.04 9.01
N VAL A 84 14.32 -5.61 8.31
CA VAL A 84 13.84 -6.99 8.52
C VAL A 84 13.98 -7.81 7.24
N GLU A 85 13.92 -9.13 7.35
CA GLU A 85 13.94 -10.00 6.17
C GLU A 85 12.65 -9.85 5.33
N PRO A 86 12.75 -9.72 3.99
CA PRO A 86 11.59 -9.66 3.10
C PRO A 86 10.62 -10.85 3.25
N LYS A 87 11.15 -12.03 3.61
CA LYS A 87 10.36 -13.24 3.88
C LYS A 87 9.37 -13.05 5.04
N LYS A 88 9.76 -12.28 6.07
CA LYS A 88 8.88 -11.95 7.21
C LYS A 88 7.71 -11.09 6.75
N VAL A 89 7.99 -10.07 5.95
CA VAL A 89 6.99 -9.15 5.39
C VAL A 89 6.05 -9.88 4.43
N TRP A 90 6.58 -10.78 3.59
CA TRP A 90 5.77 -11.62 2.70
C TRP A 90 4.81 -12.54 3.48
N ARG A 91 5.27 -13.15 4.57
CA ARG A 91 4.42 -13.98 5.44
C ARG A 91 3.27 -13.16 6.03
N ASN A 92 3.52 -11.92 6.44
CA ASN A 92 2.49 -11.04 6.96
C ASN A 92 1.53 -10.57 5.86
N ALA A 93 2.02 -10.27 4.67
CA ALA A 93 1.18 -9.96 3.51
C ALA A 93 0.22 -11.11 3.18
N ARG A 94 0.72 -12.34 3.27
CA ARG A 94 -0.10 -13.54 3.12
C ARG A 94 -1.15 -13.66 4.24
N LYS A 95 -0.77 -13.44 5.49
CA LYS A 95 -1.72 -13.44 6.62
C LYS A 95 -2.84 -12.42 6.39
N LEU A 96 -2.50 -11.22 5.92
CA LEU A 96 -3.48 -10.20 5.57
C LEU A 96 -4.37 -10.62 4.39
N ALA A 97 -3.82 -11.28 3.37
CA ALA A 97 -4.60 -11.83 2.26
C ALA A 97 -5.58 -12.92 2.72
N ASP A 98 -5.18 -13.76 3.68
CA ASP A 98 -6.05 -14.76 4.30
C ASP A 98 -7.15 -14.07 5.15
N GLU A 99 -6.82 -13.02 5.90
CA GLU A 99 -7.77 -12.25 6.74
C GLU A 99 -8.85 -11.53 5.91
N VAL A 100 -8.55 -11.14 4.68
CA VAL A 100 -9.51 -10.50 3.75
C VAL A 100 -10.15 -11.49 2.77
N GLU A 101 -9.95 -12.79 2.98
CA GLU A 101 -10.49 -13.87 2.14
C GLU A 101 -10.16 -13.71 0.64
N SER A 102 -8.94 -13.26 0.34
CA SER A 102 -8.48 -13.05 -1.03
C SER A 102 -8.65 -14.32 -1.89
N ALA A 103 -9.35 -14.18 -3.02
CA ALA A 103 -9.51 -15.26 -3.98
C ALA A 103 -8.25 -15.53 -4.82
N ASN A 104 -7.25 -14.64 -4.73
CA ASN A 104 -6.10 -14.63 -5.63
C ASN A 104 -5.18 -15.84 -5.40
N PRO A 105 -4.94 -16.69 -6.43
CA PRO A 105 -4.18 -17.92 -6.26
C PRO A 105 -2.72 -17.70 -5.84
N ARG A 106 -2.17 -16.49 -6.00
CA ARG A 106 -0.80 -16.15 -5.57
C ARG A 106 -0.57 -16.36 -4.06
N TRP A 107 -1.62 -16.29 -3.25
CA TRP A 107 -1.56 -16.43 -1.80
C TRP A 107 -1.81 -17.85 -1.32
N LYS A 108 -2.29 -18.73 -2.21
CA LYS A 108 -2.51 -20.16 -1.90
C LYS A 108 -1.17 -20.85 -1.73
N LYS A 109 -1.10 -21.88 -0.86
CA LYS A 109 0.11 -22.70 -0.77
C LYS A 109 0.17 -23.45 -2.09
N THR A 110 1.17 -23.17 -2.92
CA THR A 110 1.61 -24.15 -3.90
C THR A 110 2.00 -25.37 -3.08
N ALA A 111 1.21 -26.44 -3.21
CA ALA A 111 1.53 -27.73 -2.64
C ALA A 111 2.85 -28.26 -3.23
#